data_AF-A0A835Z9H1-F1
#
_entry.id   AF-A0A835Z9H1-F1
#
_cell.length_a   1.000
_cell.length_b   1.000
_cell.length_c   1.000
_cell.angle_alpha   90.00
_cell.angle_beta   90.00
_cell.angle_gamma   90.00
#
_symmetry.space_group_name_H-M   'P 1'
#
loop_
_entity.id
_entity.type
_entity.pdbx_description
1 polymer ?
#
loop_
_entity_poly.entity_id
_entity_poly.type
_entity_poly.pdbx_seq_one_letter_code
_entity_poly.pdbx_strand_id
1 'polypeptide(L)'
;QVAEDIAAALAYMHNHRQYTGVPVRIIHRDIKPGNVMFDKRGTAKLVDFSMAGVLEFGHDERPSMNETFDLTGDIGNCRFMAPEVARKEHYNEKADIYSFGLLLWEMITLQQPYMGLLRCGTPQW
;
A
#
# COMPACT_ATOMS: atom_id res chain seq x y z
N GLN A 1 13.26 -2.92 -13.14
CA GLN A 1 12.42 -1.81 -13.62
C GLN A 1 11.08 -1.72 -12.92
N VAL A 2 10.09 -2.61 -13.17
CA VAL A 2 8.74 -2.48 -12.57
C VAL A 2 8.75 -2.30 -11.05
N ALA A 3 9.48 -3.17 -10.34
CA ALA A 3 9.65 -3.09 -8.89
C ALA A 3 10.21 -1.74 -8.42
N GLU A 4 11.17 -1.20 -9.16
CA GLU A 4 11.84 0.06 -8.84
C GLU A 4 10.91 1.26 -9.04
N ASP A 5 10.16 1.27 -10.14
CA ASP A 5 9.17 2.32 -10.44
C ASP A 5 8.07 2.35 -9.35
N ILE A 6 7.59 1.19 -8.91
CA ILE A 6 6.57 1.09 -7.86
C ILE A 6 7.15 1.46 -6.49
N ALA A 7 8.38 1.05 -6.17
CA ALA A 7 9.06 1.48 -4.95
C ALA A 7 9.24 3.01 -4.90
N ALA A 8 9.58 3.64 -6.03
CA ALA A 8 9.69 5.09 -6.14
C ALA A 8 8.35 5.79 -5.92
N ALA A 9 7.26 5.24 -6.47
CA ALA A 9 5.90 5.75 -6.23
C ALA A 9 5.50 5.65 -4.74
N LEU A 10 5.77 4.51 -4.09
CA LEU A 10 5.54 4.33 -2.65
C LEU A 10 6.35 5.33 -1.82
N ALA A 11 7.64 5.47 -2.11
CA ALA A 11 8.50 6.43 -1.42
C ALA A 11 7.98 7.87 -1.58
N TYR A 12 7.50 8.24 -2.76
CA TYR A 12 6.90 9.55 -3.02
C TYR A 12 5.64 9.78 -2.18
N MET A 13 4.72 8.81 -2.13
CA MET A 13 3.46 8.91 -1.39
C MET A 13 3.66 8.94 0.12
N HIS A 14 4.56 8.09 0.63
CA HIS A 14 4.83 7.94 2.07
C HIS A 14 5.66 9.10 2.64
N ASN A 15 6.35 9.87 1.79
CA ASN A 15 7.14 11.03 2.20
C ASN A 15 6.62 12.34 1.57
N HIS A 16 5.35 12.35 1.14
CA HIS A 16 4.78 13.50 0.46
C HIS A 16 4.70 14.71 1.39
N ARG A 17 4.77 15.90 0.80
CA ARG A 17 4.60 17.16 1.50
C ARG A 17 3.62 18.01 0.71
N GLN A 18 2.67 18.60 1.42
CA GLN A 18 1.79 19.62 0.84
C GLN A 18 2.64 20.80 0.35
N TYR A 19 2.04 21.62 -0.51
CA TYR A 19 2.64 22.86 -0.98
C TYR A 19 3.03 23.81 0.17
N THR A 20 2.31 23.75 1.30
CA THR A 20 2.59 24.49 2.54
C THR A 20 3.82 23.98 3.31
N GLY A 21 4.43 22.87 2.87
CA GLY A 21 5.55 22.21 3.53
C GLY A 21 5.14 21.20 4.61
N VAL A 22 3.85 21.10 4.93
CA VAL A 22 3.31 20.17 5.93
C VAL A 22 3.44 18.72 5.44
N PRO A 23 4.01 17.80 6.25
CA PRO A 23 4.07 16.38 5.91
C PRO A 23 2.67 15.80 5.72
N VAL A 24 2.52 14.96 4.69
CA VAL A 24 1.33 14.14 4.47
C VAL A 24 1.74 12.75 4.08
N ARG A 25 1.14 11.74 4.70
CA ARG A 25 1.30 10.34 4.28
C ARG A 25 0.08 9.92 3.50
N ILE A 26 0.32 9.53 2.24
CA ILE A 26 -0.70 8.91 1.40
C ILE A 26 -0.45 7.40 1.44
N ILE A 27 -1.43 6.64 1.90
CA ILE A 27 -1.37 5.17 1.96
C ILE A 27 -2.30 4.63 0.89
N HIS A 28 -1.81 3.80 -0.03
CA HIS A 28 -2.59 3.33 -1.18
C HIS A 28 -3.64 2.29 -0.80
N ARG A 29 -3.29 1.36 0.10
CA ARG A 29 -4.16 0.29 0.65
C ARG A 29 -4.69 -0.74 -0.35
N ASP A 30 -4.19 -0.77 -1.58
CA ASP A 30 -4.59 -1.75 -2.60
C ASP A 30 -3.49 -2.02 -3.64
N ILE A 31 -2.27 -2.26 -3.16
CA ILE A 31 -1.14 -2.60 -4.04
C ILE A 31 -1.32 -4.04 -4.55
N LYS A 32 -1.49 -4.19 -5.86
CA LYS A 32 -1.67 -5.49 -6.55
C LYS A 32 -1.29 -5.36 -8.03
N PRO A 33 -1.04 -6.46 -8.76
CA PRO A 33 -0.69 -6.39 -10.19
C PRO A 33 -1.70 -5.63 -11.04
N GLY A 34 -3.00 -5.77 -10.75
CA GLY A 34 -4.07 -5.07 -11.47
C GLY A 34 -4.05 -3.54 -11.35
N ASN A 35 -3.32 -3.02 -10.37
CA ASN A 35 -3.14 -1.58 -10.14
C ASN A 35 -1.75 -1.08 -10.60
N VAL A 36 -1.01 -1.91 -11.33
CA VAL A 36 0.25 -1.54 -11.98
C VAL A 36 0.00 -1.40 -13.49
N MET A 37 0.05 -0.16 -13.99
CA MET A 37 -0.11 0.15 -15.41
C MET A 37 1.20 0.60 -16.04
N PHE A 38 1.28 0.55 -17.37
CA PHE A 38 2.45 0.99 -18.12
C PHE A 38 2.11 2.17 -19.01
N ASP A 39 2.96 3.19 -19.02
CA ASP A 39 2.84 4.26 -20.00
C ASP A 39 3.48 3.89 -21.36
N LYS A 40 3.40 4.81 -22.33
CA LYS A 40 3.94 4.61 -23.69
C LYS A 40 5.45 4.39 -23.73
N ARG A 41 6.18 4.69 -22.65
CA ARG A 41 7.63 4.52 -22.52
C ARG A 41 8.00 3.24 -21.77
N GLY A 42 7.00 2.45 -21.36
CA GLY A 42 7.20 1.24 -20.57
C GLY A 42 7.50 1.49 -19.09
N THR A 43 7.28 2.72 -18.59
CA THR A 43 7.43 3.03 -17.17
C THR A 43 6.20 2.54 -16.41
N ALA A 44 6.41 1.77 -15.35
CA ALA A 44 5.31 1.31 -14.51
C ALA A 44 4.77 2.46 -13.64
N LYS A 45 3.46 2.52 -13.48
CA LYS A 45 2.73 3.51 -12.70
C LYS A 45 1.75 2.80 -11.80
N LEU A 46 1.75 3.20 -10.54
CA LEU A 46 0.73 2.80 -9.58
C LEU A 46 -0.54 3.63 -9.83
N VAL A 47 -1.69 2.95 -9.90
CA VAL A 47 -3.00 3.56 -10.20
C VAL A 47 -4.06 3.07 -9.21
N ASP A 48 -5.27 3.63 -9.32
CA ASP A 48 -6.44 3.30 -8.50
C ASP A 48 -6.30 3.65 -7.01
N PHE A 49 -6.48 4.94 -6.73
CA PHE A 49 -6.44 5.52 -5.38
C PHE A 49 -7.82 5.54 -4.72
N SER A 50 -8.80 4.78 -5.23
CA SER A 50 -10.16 4.76 -4.67
C SER A 50 -10.18 4.34 -3.19
N MET A 51 -9.20 3.50 -2.82
CA MET A 51 -9.00 3.01 -1.47
C MET A 51 -7.93 3.79 -0.70
N ALA A 52 -7.36 4.87 -1.25
CA ALA A 52 -6.28 5.58 -0.57
C ALA A 52 -6.74 6.22 0.75
N GLY A 53 -5.85 6.26 1.73
CA GLY A 53 -6.00 7.01 2.97
C GLY A 53 -4.99 8.15 3.04
N VAL A 54 -5.38 9.28 3.61
CA VAL A 54 -4.51 10.45 3.79
C VAL A 54 -4.37 10.74 5.28
N LEU A 55 -3.13 10.86 5.72
CA LEU A 55 -2.78 11.25 7.07
C LEU A 55 -2.08 12.60 7.01
N GLU A 56 -2.73 13.63 7.53
CA GLU A 56 -2.19 14.98 7.64
C GLU A 56 -1.63 15.18 9.05
N PHE A 57 -0.44 15.78 9.11
CA PHE A 57 0.24 16.07 10.37
C PHE A 57 0.16 17.57 10.66
N GLY A 58 0.16 17.94 11.94
CA GLY A 58 0.30 19.35 12.34
C GLY A 58 1.64 19.95 11.91
N HIS A 59 1.70 21.28 11.78
CA HIS A 59 2.94 22.00 11.41
C HIS A 59 4.14 21.69 12.33
N ASP A 60 3.85 21.41 13.61
CA ASP A 60 4.85 21.11 14.64
C ASP A 60 4.98 19.60 14.92
N GLU A 61 4.16 18.77 14.28
CA GLU A 61 4.16 17.33 14.48
C GLU A 61 5.26 16.69 13.64
N ARG A 62 6.10 15.90 14.30
CA ARG A 62 7.05 15.03 13.62
C ARG A 62 6.44 13.63 13.54
N PRO A 63 5.94 13.21 12.37
CA PRO A 63 5.31 11.91 12.23
C PRO A 63 6.30 10.81 12.63
N SER A 64 5.95 10.05 13.67
CA SER A 64 6.80 8.94 14.13
C SER A 64 6.78 7.80 13.11
N MET A 65 7.88 7.06 12.99
CA MET A 65 7.93 5.87 12.11
C MET A 65 7.03 4.73 12.61
N ASN A 66 6.70 4.69 13.89
CA ASN A 66 5.90 3.62 14.51
C ASN A 66 4.46 4.05 14.84
N GLU A 67 4.07 5.26 14.42
CA GLU A 67 2.70 5.72 14.62
C GLU A 67 1.75 4.91 13.75
N THR A 68 0.62 4.50 14.33
CA THR A 68 -0.44 3.76 13.66
C THR A 68 -1.74 4.53 13.80
N PHE A 69 -2.61 4.40 12.82
CA PHE A 69 -3.79 5.23 12.68
C PHE A 69 -5.04 4.37 12.62
N ASP A 70 -6.16 4.93 13.08
CA ASP A 70 -7.47 4.32 12.92
C ASP A 70 -7.99 4.59 11.50
N LEU A 71 -7.58 3.70 10.60
CA LEU A 71 -8.00 3.70 9.21
C LEU A 71 -9.01 2.57 9.01
N THR A 72 -9.99 2.82 8.14
CA THR A 72 -11.04 1.84 7.85
C THR A 72 -10.47 0.47 7.44
N GLY A 73 -10.86 -0.58 8.18
CA GLY A 73 -10.51 -1.97 7.88
C GLY A 73 -11.33 -2.59 6.74
N ASP A 74 -11.00 -3.82 6.34
CA ASP A 74 -11.62 -4.58 5.22
C ASP A 74 -11.49 -3.92 3.83
N ILE A 75 -10.40 -3.20 3.60
CA ILE A 75 -10.13 -2.49 2.34
C ILE A 75 -8.98 -3.13 1.57
N GLY A 76 -9.13 -3.24 0.25
CA GLY A 76 -8.10 -3.74 -0.65
C GLY A 76 -8.22 -5.23 -0.96
N ASN A 77 -7.33 -5.74 -1.82
CA ASN A 77 -7.34 -7.13 -2.22
C ASN A 77 -6.82 -8.06 -1.11
N CYS A 78 -7.67 -8.97 -0.64
CA CYS A 78 -7.36 -9.89 0.46
C CYS A 78 -6.10 -10.74 0.29
N ARG A 79 -5.65 -10.99 -0.95
CA ARG A 79 -4.41 -11.74 -1.19
C ARG A 79 -3.16 -10.92 -0.94
N PHE A 80 -3.25 -9.60 -1.08
CA PHE A 80 -2.11 -8.68 -0.89
C PHE A 80 -2.19 -7.95 0.45
N MET A 81 -3.34 -8.02 1.13
CA MET A 81 -3.62 -7.32 2.37
C MET A 81 -2.64 -7.70 3.49
N ALA A 82 -2.12 -6.67 4.16
CA ALA A 82 -1.28 -6.84 5.35
C ALA A 82 -2.07 -7.48 6.51
N PRO A 83 -1.44 -8.33 7.32
CA PRO A 83 -2.13 -9.08 8.37
C PRO A 83 -2.79 -8.17 9.42
N GLU A 84 -2.16 -7.04 9.77
CA GLU A 84 -2.71 -6.03 10.68
C GLU A 84 -3.99 -5.38 10.12
N VAL A 85 -4.05 -5.14 8.81
CA VAL A 85 -5.24 -4.63 8.12
C VAL A 85 -6.36 -5.67 8.13
N ALA A 86 -6.02 -6.94 7.88
CA ALA A 86 -6.97 -8.04 7.92
C ALA A 86 -7.55 -8.31 9.32
N ARG A 87 -6.78 -8.01 10.38
CA ARG A 87 -7.22 -8.08 11.78
C ARG A 87 -7.92 -6.83 12.28
N LYS A 88 -8.05 -5.79 11.44
CA LYS A 88 -8.64 -4.50 11.81
C LYS A 88 -7.89 -3.83 12.96
N GLU A 89 -6.57 -4.03 13.02
CA GLU A 89 -5.67 -3.37 13.94
C GLU A 89 -5.31 -1.97 13.39
N HIS A 90 -4.81 -1.08 14.24
CA HIS A 90 -4.25 0.18 13.77
C HIS A 90 -3.02 -0.09 12.89
N TYR A 91 -2.93 0.60 11.76
CA TYR A 91 -1.85 0.40 10.80
C TYR A 91 -1.37 1.73 10.22
N ASN A 92 -0.30 1.66 9.44
CA ASN A 92 0.32 2.80 8.78
C ASN A 92 0.78 2.42 7.36
N GLU A 93 1.67 3.22 6.78
CA GLU A 93 2.16 3.01 5.41
C GLU A 93 2.89 1.68 5.19
N LYS A 94 3.29 0.99 6.28
CA LYS A 94 3.91 -0.34 6.20
C LYS A 94 2.97 -1.40 5.62
N ALA A 95 1.65 -1.19 5.67
CA ALA A 95 0.69 -2.04 5.00
C ALA A 95 0.90 -2.08 3.46
N ASP A 96 1.26 -0.94 2.85
CA ASP A 96 1.61 -0.90 1.43
C ASP A 96 2.93 -1.65 1.16
N ILE A 97 3.88 -1.59 2.10
CA ILE A 97 5.18 -2.27 1.98
C ILE A 97 5.01 -3.79 2.02
N TYR A 98 4.13 -4.30 2.89
CA TYR A 98 3.77 -5.72 2.90
C TYR A 98 3.16 -6.14 1.56
N SER A 99 2.17 -5.38 1.09
CA SER A 99 1.47 -5.63 -0.18
C SER A 99 2.44 -5.60 -1.37
N PHE A 100 3.39 -4.66 -1.37
CA PHE A 100 4.47 -4.59 -2.35
C PHE A 100 5.40 -5.80 -2.28
N GLY A 101 5.71 -6.31 -1.08
CA GLY A 101 6.45 -7.56 -0.91
C GLY A 101 5.77 -8.75 -1.58
N LEU A 102 4.44 -8.86 -1.49
CA LEU A 102 3.67 -9.89 -2.17
C LEU A 102 3.62 -9.70 -3.69
N LEU A 103 3.54 -8.45 -4.17
CA LEU A 103 3.69 -8.12 -5.59
C LEU A 103 5.06 -8.54 -6.13
N LEU A 104 6.15 -8.26 -5.40
CA LEU A 104 7.51 -8.70 -5.74
C LEU A 104 7.58 -10.23 -5.80
N TRP A 105 7.03 -10.91 -4.80
CA TRP A 105 7.01 -12.36 -4.72
C TRP A 105 6.26 -12.97 -5.91
N GLU A 106 5.10 -12.44 -6.29
CA GLU A 106 4.33 -12.89 -7.46
C GLU A 106 5.11 -12.67 -8.76
N MET A 107 5.80 -11.53 -8.91
CA MET A 107 6.63 -11.27 -10.10
C MET A 107 7.79 -12.27 -10.23
N ILE A 108 8.38 -12.70 -9.11
CA ILE A 108 9.53 -13.62 -9.11
C ILE A 108 9.08 -15.06 -9.31
N THR A 109 8.00 -15.47 -8.64
CA THR A 109 7.52 -16.86 -8.65
C THR A 109 6.58 -17.17 -9.81
N LEU A 110 5.99 -16.13 -10.41
CA LEU A 110 4.89 -16.22 -11.38
C LEU A 110 3.68 -16.98 -10.82
N GLN A 111 3.54 -17.02 -9.50
CA GLN A 111 2.43 -17.66 -8.80
C GLN A 111 1.56 -16.62 -8.11
N GLN A 112 0.26 -16.87 -8.08
CA GLN A 112 -0.65 -16.00 -7.34
C GLN A 112 -0.52 -16.25 -5.83
N PRO A 113 -0.30 -15.20 -5.01
CA PRO A 113 -0.24 -15.34 -3.57
C PRO A 113 -1.59 -15.82 -3.04
N TYR A 114 -1.56 -16.79 -2.11
CA TYR A 114 -2.75 -17.34 -1.45
C TYR A 114 -3.88 -17.71 -2.44
N MET A 115 -3.54 -18.48 -3.48
CA MET A 115 -4.50 -18.93 -4.49
C MET A 115 -5.73 -19.58 -3.84
N GLY A 116 -6.93 -19.06 -4.14
CA GLY A 116 -8.19 -19.51 -3.56
C GLY A 116 -8.71 -18.66 -2.38
N LEU A 117 -7.92 -17.70 -1.87
CA LEU A 117 -8.42 -16.72 -0.91
C LEU A 117 -9.31 -15.70 -1.64
N LEU A 118 -10.61 -15.72 -1.31
CA LEU A 118 -11.65 -14.88 -1.90
C LEU A 118 -12.17 -13.78 -0.97
N ARG A 119 -12.01 -13.94 0.35
CA ARG A 119 -12.45 -12.98 1.37
C ARG A 119 -11.46 -12.88 2.52
N CYS A 120 -11.36 -11.68 3.07
CA CYS A 120 -10.58 -11.38 4.25
C CYS A 120 -11.35 -11.93 5.46
N GLY A 121 -10.67 -12.67 6.34
CA GLY A 121 -11.30 -13.21 7.56
C GLY A 121 -11.90 -14.63 7.46
N THR A 122 -11.76 -15.35 6.35
CA THR A 122 -11.90 -16.82 6.41
C THR A 122 -10.67 -17.41 7.10
N PRO A 123 -10.79 -18.14 8.22
CA PRO A 123 -9.64 -18.79 8.84
C PRO A 123 -9.11 -19.84 7.87
N GLN A 124 -7.85 -19.70 7.44
CA GLN A 124 -7.10 -20.77 6.76
C GLN A 124 -5.85 -21.14 7.57
N TRP A 125 -5.87 -20.88 8.87
CA TRP A 125 -4.93 -21.37 9.87
C TRP A 125 -5.70 -21.85 11.08
#